data_AF-A0A7W1LWY0-F1
#
_entry.id   AF-A0A7W1LWY0-F1
#
_cell.length_a   1.000
_cell.length_b   1.000
_cell.length_c   1.000
_cell.angle_alpha   90.00
_cell.angle_beta   90.00
_cell.angle_gamma   90.00
#
_symmetry.space_group_name_H-M   'P 1'
#
loop_
_entity.id
_entity.type
_entity.pdbx_description
1 polymer ?
#
loop_
_entity_poly.entity_id
_entity_poly.type
_entity_poly.pdbx_seq_one_letter_code
_entity_poly.pdbx_strand_id
1 'polypeptide(L)'
;MQIAFLIITVFFNTLVFGQTVQEPAPNPKPQEQSITSRQITDLPLLRRTFRPKITLQKALKIAESYVKKRKINVSSYYLLEARMIRYGSESGVKEPRWFFLWAHEHGVIGNEIQVSVSMNGKAAVHPSM
;
A
#
# COMPACT_ATOMS: atom_id res chain seq x y z
N MET A 1 -34.15 -36.21 -38.54
CA MET A 1 -33.79 -35.08 -39.43
C MET A 1 -33.53 -33.87 -38.54
N GLN A 2 -32.54 -32.99 -38.68
CA GLN A 2 -31.24 -32.96 -39.36
C GLN A 2 -30.69 -31.55 -39.02
N ILE A 3 -29.56 -31.46 -38.29
CA ILE A 3 -28.47 -30.44 -38.40
C ILE A 3 -28.88 -28.96 -38.11
N ALA A 4 -28.23 -28.15 -37.26
CA ALA A 4 -26.82 -27.80 -37.29
C ALA A 4 -26.34 -27.09 -36.02
N PHE A 5 -25.06 -27.27 -35.75
CA PHE A 5 -24.18 -26.56 -34.82
C PHE A 5 -24.18 -25.03 -34.99
N LEU A 6 -23.97 -24.30 -33.88
CA LEU A 6 -23.08 -23.14 -33.90
C LEU A 6 -22.48 -22.89 -32.50
N ILE A 7 -21.33 -23.54 -32.30
CA ILE A 7 -20.35 -23.20 -31.28
C ILE A 7 -19.64 -21.94 -31.78
N ILE A 8 -19.70 -20.83 -31.03
CA ILE A 8 -18.76 -19.72 -31.19
C ILE A 8 -18.02 -19.52 -29.88
N THR A 9 -16.94 -20.28 -29.75
CA THR A 9 -15.75 -19.92 -28.98
C THR A 9 -15.14 -18.65 -29.58
N VAL A 10 -15.06 -17.55 -28.84
CA VAL A 10 -14.08 -16.49 -29.12
C VAL A 10 -13.06 -16.47 -28.00
N PHE A 11 -12.05 -17.31 -28.22
CA PHE A 11 -10.75 -17.25 -27.59
C PHE A 11 -9.90 -16.17 -28.27
N PHE A 12 -9.05 -15.51 -27.49
CA PHE A 12 -7.89 -14.69 -27.90
C PHE A 12 -8.14 -13.42 -28.72
N ASN A 13 -8.04 -12.28 -28.05
CA ASN A 13 -7.30 -11.14 -28.60
C ASN A 13 -6.28 -10.67 -27.56
N THR A 14 -5.18 -11.42 -27.45
CA THR A 14 -3.93 -10.82 -27.02
C THR A 14 -3.55 -9.81 -28.08
N LEU A 15 -3.72 -8.52 -27.78
CA LEU A 15 -3.17 -7.42 -28.55
C LEU A 15 -1.64 -7.51 -28.48
N VAL A 16 -1.06 -8.35 -29.35
CA VAL A 16 0.33 -8.27 -29.75
C VAL A 16 0.41 -7.12 -30.74
N PHE A 17 0.64 -5.92 -30.22
CA PHE A 17 0.95 -4.75 -31.03
C PHE A 17 2.38 -4.90 -31.54
N GLY A 18 2.54 -5.67 -32.63
CA GLY A 18 3.77 -5.72 -33.40
C GLY A 18 3.98 -4.37 -34.09
N GLN A 19 4.83 -3.53 -33.52
CA GLN A 19 5.28 -2.30 -34.16
C GLN A 19 6.03 -2.62 -35.45
N THR A 20 5.44 -2.35 -36.61
CA THR A 20 6.22 -2.07 -37.83
C THR A 20 6.83 -0.68 -37.68
N VAL A 21 8.01 -0.61 -37.04
CA VAL A 21 8.87 0.55 -37.15
C VAL A 21 9.87 0.27 -38.26
N GLN A 22 9.62 0.95 -39.38
CA GLN A 22 10.55 1.28 -40.44
C GLN A 22 11.95 1.53 -39.86
N GLU A 23 12.96 0.78 -40.32
CA GLU A 23 14.36 0.94 -39.93
C GLU A 23 14.86 2.36 -40.26
N PRO A 24 15.16 3.21 -39.26
CA PRO A 24 15.96 4.41 -39.45
C PRO A 24 17.43 4.04 -39.20
N ALA A 25 18.34 4.65 -39.98
CA ALA A 25 19.80 4.51 -39.91
C ALA A 25 20.38 4.33 -38.49
N PRO A 26 21.53 3.63 -38.33
CA PRO A 26 22.01 3.17 -37.03
C PRO A 26 22.38 4.36 -36.13
N ASN A 27 21.40 4.79 -35.33
CA ASN A 27 21.61 5.71 -34.22
C ASN A 27 22.09 4.86 -33.03
N PRO A 28 23.12 5.29 -32.27
CA PRO A 28 23.67 4.46 -31.20
C PRO A 28 22.57 4.18 -30.18
N LYS A 29 22.29 2.90 -29.94
CA LYS A 29 21.38 2.45 -28.89
C LYS A 29 21.72 3.18 -27.59
N PRO A 30 20.75 3.73 -26.84
CA PRO A 30 21.01 4.07 -25.44
C PRO A 30 21.55 2.79 -24.81
N GLN A 31 22.80 2.84 -24.35
CA GLN A 31 23.38 1.75 -23.58
C GLN A 31 22.43 1.52 -22.40
N GLU A 32 21.68 0.42 -22.42
CA GLU A 32 21.12 -0.15 -21.21
C GLU A 32 22.32 -0.32 -20.27
N GLN A 33 22.46 0.61 -19.33
CA GLN A 33 23.46 0.52 -18.29
C GLN A 33 23.11 -0.72 -17.48
N SER A 34 23.71 -1.85 -17.83
CA SER A 34 23.55 -3.08 -17.08
C SER A 34 24.01 -2.77 -15.66
N ILE A 35 23.10 -2.82 -14.70
CA ILE A 35 23.42 -2.60 -13.30
C ILE A 35 24.49 -3.63 -12.95
N THR A 36 25.70 -3.16 -12.70
CA THR A 36 26.82 -4.05 -12.37
C THR A 36 26.62 -4.62 -10.97
N SER A 37 27.12 -5.84 -10.71
CA SER A 37 27.04 -6.43 -9.37
C SER A 37 27.63 -5.52 -8.28
N ARG A 38 28.60 -4.67 -8.63
CA ARG A 38 29.15 -3.62 -7.77
C ARG A 38 28.11 -2.54 -7.42
N GLN A 39 27.33 -2.06 -8.40
CA GLN A 39 26.23 -1.12 -8.13
C GLN A 39 25.16 -1.74 -7.21
N ILE A 40 24.93 -3.06 -7.26
CA ILE A 40 24.00 -3.74 -6.36
C ILE A 40 24.55 -3.80 -4.93
N THR A 41 25.85 -4.09 -4.76
CA THR A 41 26.48 -4.13 -3.43
C THR A 41 26.68 -2.75 -2.81
N ASP A 42 26.81 -1.72 -3.65
CA ASP A 42 26.97 -0.32 -3.23
C ASP A 42 25.63 0.38 -2.95
N LEU A 43 24.50 -0.29 -3.25
CA LEU A 43 23.21 0.19 -2.77
C LEU A 43 23.30 0.33 -1.25
N PRO A 44 22.85 1.46 -0.67
CA PRO A 44 22.83 1.61 0.77
C PRO A 44 22.00 0.46 1.32
N LEU A 45 22.69 -0.49 1.96
CA LEU A 45 22.02 -1.53 2.71
C LEU A 45 21.18 -0.77 3.72
N LEU A 46 19.85 -0.83 3.56
CA LEU A 46 18.90 -0.39 4.55
C LEU A 46 19.30 -1.12 5.83
N ARG A 47 20.13 -0.46 6.65
CA ARG A 47 20.55 -0.96 7.95
C ARG A 47 19.24 -1.06 8.71
N ARG A 48 18.68 -2.27 8.77
CA ARG A 48 17.41 -2.62 9.40
C ARG A 48 17.58 -2.42 10.91
N THR A 49 17.76 -1.18 11.34
CA THR A 49 17.88 -0.81 12.74
C THR A 49 16.55 -1.00 13.47
N PHE A 50 15.44 -1.02 12.72
CA PHE A 50 14.13 -1.24 13.29
C PHE A 50 13.23 -2.06 12.36
N ARG A 51 12.80 -3.23 12.84
CA ARG A 51 11.71 -4.02 12.26
C ARG A 51 10.53 -3.98 13.24
N PRO A 52 9.34 -3.53 12.81
CA PRO A 52 8.19 -3.52 13.71
C PRO A 52 7.79 -4.96 14.08
N LYS A 53 7.48 -5.19 15.35
CA LYS A 53 7.03 -6.49 15.85
C LYS A 53 5.70 -6.92 15.23
N ILE A 54 4.87 -5.93 14.88
CA ILE A 54 3.59 -6.12 14.21
C ILE A 54 3.68 -5.49 12.82
N THR A 55 3.32 -6.25 11.80
CA THR A 55 3.26 -5.75 10.42
C THR A 55 2.12 -4.74 10.25
N LEU A 56 2.24 -3.85 9.27
CA LEU A 56 1.17 -2.90 8.93
C LEU A 56 -0.20 -3.60 8.77
N GLN A 57 -0.25 -4.69 8.00
CA GLN A 57 -1.47 -5.46 7.75
C GLN A 57 -2.06 -6.04 9.06
N LYS A 58 -1.22 -6.58 9.94
CA LYS A 58 -1.70 -7.12 11.22
C LYS A 58 -2.19 -6.00 12.14
N ALA A 59 -1.50 -4.85 12.14
CA ALA A 59 -1.93 -3.68 12.90
C ALA A 59 -3.26 -3.11 12.39
N LEU A 60 -3.47 -3.06 11.07
CA LEU A 60 -4.72 -2.61 10.47
C LEU A 60 -5.89 -3.51 10.89
N LYS A 61 -5.72 -4.84 10.81
CA LYS A 61 -6.75 -5.79 11.29
C LYS A 61 -7.12 -5.60 12.76
N ILE A 62 -6.11 -5.29 13.60
CA ILE A 62 -6.32 -4.98 15.01
C ILE A 62 -7.13 -3.67 15.17
N ALA A 63 -6.79 -2.64 14.40
CA ALA A 63 -7.48 -1.36 14.44
C ALA A 63 -8.95 -1.50 13.96
N GLU A 64 -9.20 -2.17 12.85
CA GLU A 64 -10.56 -2.44 12.34
C GLU A 64 -11.40 -3.24 13.34
N SER A 65 -10.81 -4.28 13.94
CA SER A 65 -11.48 -5.06 14.98
C SER A 65 -11.80 -4.22 16.21
N TYR A 66 -10.91 -3.29 16.58
CA TYR A 66 -11.13 -2.37 17.68
C TYR A 66 -12.29 -1.40 17.40
N VAL A 67 -12.29 -0.76 16.23
CA VAL A 67 -13.36 0.14 15.77
C VAL A 67 -14.71 -0.58 15.79
N LYS A 68 -14.77 -1.79 15.23
CA LYS A 68 -15.97 -2.65 15.24
C LYS A 68 -16.41 -2.98 16.67
N LYS A 69 -15.49 -3.38 17.55
CA LYS A 69 -15.79 -3.70 18.95
C LYS A 69 -16.31 -2.49 19.73
N ARG A 70 -15.82 -1.29 19.41
CA ARG A 70 -16.27 -0.02 19.99
C ARG A 70 -17.57 0.50 19.37
N LYS A 71 -18.14 -0.19 18.37
CA LYS A 71 -19.32 0.23 17.62
C LYS A 71 -19.16 1.62 16.98
N ILE A 72 -17.94 1.96 16.60
CA ILE A 72 -17.66 3.20 15.86
C ILE A 72 -18.09 2.97 14.43
N ASN A 73 -19.03 3.78 13.92
CA ASN A 73 -19.49 3.66 12.55
C ASN A 73 -18.47 4.29 11.59
N VAL A 74 -17.88 3.47 10.73
CA VAL A 74 -16.91 3.89 9.71
C VAL A 74 -17.45 3.75 8.29
N SER A 75 -18.77 3.58 8.11
CA SER A 75 -19.37 3.35 6.78
C SER A 75 -19.14 4.49 5.80
N SER A 76 -19.07 5.72 6.30
CA SER A 76 -18.84 6.95 5.52
C SER A 76 -17.42 7.48 5.68
N TYR A 77 -16.50 6.58 6.03
CA TYR A 77 -15.09 6.90 6.22
C TYR A 77 -14.22 6.01 5.34
N TYR A 78 -13.10 6.56 4.90
CA TYR A 78 -12.07 5.83 4.18
C TYR A 78 -10.72 5.97 4.88
N LEU A 79 -9.88 4.93 4.77
CA LEU A 79 -8.54 4.96 5.35
C LEU A 79 -7.68 5.95 4.55
N LEU A 80 -7.36 7.09 5.17
CA LEU A 80 -6.58 8.16 4.55
C LEU A 80 -5.08 7.96 4.79
N GLU A 81 -4.69 7.57 6.00
CA GLU A 81 -3.28 7.49 6.38
C GLU A 81 -2.99 6.22 7.17
N ALA A 82 -1.82 5.63 6.91
CA ALA A 82 -1.22 4.64 7.77
C ALA A 82 0.29 4.90 7.88
N ARG A 83 0.77 5.22 9.08
CA ARG A 83 2.19 5.47 9.31
C ARG A 83 2.72 4.82 10.57
N MET A 84 4.03 4.58 10.58
CA MET A 84 4.74 4.09 11.74
C MET A 84 5.34 5.26 12.51
N ILE A 85 4.94 5.40 13.77
CA ILE A 85 5.55 6.36 14.69
C ILE A 85 6.67 5.63 15.43
N ARG A 86 7.91 6.14 15.33
CA ARG A 86 9.09 5.59 16.02
C ARG A 86 9.35 6.33 17.33
N TYR A 87 10.00 5.64 18.26
CA TYR A 87 10.54 6.23 19.48
C TYR A 87 11.48 7.39 19.16
N GLY A 88 11.37 8.50 19.90
CA GLY A 88 12.21 9.69 19.69
C GLY A 88 11.81 10.57 18.50
N SER A 89 10.67 10.31 17.85
CA SER A 89 10.06 11.32 16.99
C SER A 89 9.54 12.49 17.83
N GLU A 90 9.43 13.68 17.25
CA GLU A 90 8.92 14.93 17.87
C GLU A 90 7.55 14.78 18.58
N SER A 91 6.87 13.65 18.37
CA SER A 91 5.56 13.29 18.93
C SER A 91 5.53 12.90 20.42
N GLY A 92 6.67 12.83 21.12
CA GLY A 92 6.72 12.48 22.56
C GLY A 92 6.31 11.03 22.89
N VAL A 93 6.17 10.17 21.87
CA VAL A 93 5.71 8.80 22.03
C VAL A 93 6.84 7.89 22.56
N LYS A 94 6.61 7.27 23.73
CA LYS A 94 7.57 6.42 24.44
C LYS A 94 7.81 5.04 23.80
N GLU A 95 6.98 4.61 22.87
CA GLU A 95 7.11 3.31 22.21
C GLU A 95 6.68 3.36 20.74
N PRO A 96 7.34 2.62 19.83
CA PRO A 96 6.89 2.55 18.46
C PRO A 96 5.44 2.06 18.35
N ARG A 97 4.70 2.60 17.39
CA ARG A 97 3.29 2.23 17.14
C ARG A 97 2.89 2.50 15.70
N TRP A 98 1.87 1.80 15.25
CA TRP A 98 1.17 2.14 14.02
C TRP A 98 0.09 3.18 14.32
N PHE A 99 -0.07 4.14 13.43
CA PHE A 99 -1.11 5.14 13.45
C PHE A 99 -1.94 5.02 12.18
N PHE A 100 -3.25 5.10 12.34
CA PHE A 100 -4.24 5.02 11.27
C PHE A 100 -5.20 6.19 11.38
N LEU A 101 -5.48 6.83 10.24
CA LEU A 101 -6.42 7.93 10.12
C LEU A 101 -7.51 7.54 9.15
N TRP A 102 -8.76 7.53 9.61
CA TRP A 102 -9.93 7.44 8.75
C TRP A 102 -10.55 8.82 8.60
N ALA A 103 -10.65 9.29 7.37
CA ALA A 103 -11.27 10.57 7.03
C ALA A 103 -12.72 10.35 6.60
N HIS A 104 -13.60 11.24 7.00
CA HIS A 104 -14.99 11.24 6.55
C HIS A 104 -15.07 11.66 5.07
N GLU A 105 -15.93 11.02 4.28
CA GLU A 105 -16.09 11.27 2.84
C GLU A 105 -16.35 12.74 2.49
N HIS A 106 -17.03 13.46 3.36
CA HIS A 106 -17.40 14.87 3.16
C HIS A 106 -16.31 15.86 3.62
N GLY A 107 -15.12 15.37 4.01
CA GLY A 107 -13.94 16.21 4.29
C GLY A 107 -14.10 17.21 5.44
N VAL A 108 -15.01 16.93 6.39
CA VAL A 108 -15.23 17.80 7.55
C VAL A 108 -14.03 17.70 8.48
N ILE A 109 -13.27 18.80 8.59
CA ILE A 109 -12.13 18.93 9.50
C ILE A 109 -12.60 18.67 10.94
N GLY A 110 -11.84 17.87 11.67
CA GLY A 110 -12.19 17.51 13.05
C GLY A 110 -13.26 16.43 13.14
N ASN A 111 -13.59 15.77 12.03
CA ASN A 111 -14.39 14.54 12.01
C ASN A 111 -13.56 13.39 11.43
N GLU A 112 -12.34 13.21 11.93
CA GLU A 112 -11.52 12.05 11.62
C GLU A 112 -11.49 11.05 12.78
N ILE A 113 -11.32 9.77 12.45
CA ILE A 113 -11.12 8.72 13.43
C ILE A 113 -9.64 8.35 13.42
N GLN A 114 -8.98 8.63 14.53
CA GLN A 114 -7.56 8.34 14.71
C GLN A 114 -7.39 7.11 15.61
N VAL A 115 -6.72 6.08 15.12
CA VAL A 115 -6.43 4.87 15.91
C VAL A 115 -4.94 4.61 15.94
N SER A 116 -4.40 4.38 17.13
CA SER A 116 -3.04 3.86 17.28
C SER A 116 -3.02 2.42 17.73
N VAL A 117 -2.09 1.64 17.21
CA VAL A 117 -1.82 0.26 17.61
C VAL A 117 -0.37 0.13 18.06
N SER A 118 -0.17 -0.14 19.35
CA SER A 118 1.16 -0.38 19.92
C SER A 118 1.76 -1.70 19.43
N MET A 119 3.08 -1.85 19.55
CA MET A 119 3.78 -3.08 19.13
C MET A 119 3.43 -4.34 19.96
N ASN A 120 2.70 -4.19 21.07
CA ASN A 120 2.11 -5.29 21.83
C ASN A 120 0.65 -5.63 21.41
N GLY A 121 0.11 -4.94 20.40
CA GLY A 121 -1.20 -5.22 19.84
C GLY A 121 -2.38 -4.54 20.56
N LYS A 122 -2.11 -3.57 21.46
CA LYS A 122 -3.17 -2.77 22.09
C LYS A 122 -3.56 -1.63 21.14
N ALA A 123 -4.86 -1.42 20.98
CA ALA A 123 -5.41 -0.34 20.17
C ALA A 123 -6.09 0.72 21.06
N ALA A 124 -6.00 1.98 20.63
CA ALA A 124 -6.65 3.12 21.25
C ALA A 124 -7.11 4.11 20.17
N VAL A 125 -8.30 4.69 20.36
CA VAL A 125 -8.78 5.83 19.58
C VAL A 125 -8.29 7.11 20.24
N HIS A 126 -7.87 8.08 19.43
CA HIS A 126 -7.52 9.42 19.86
C HIS A 126 -8.64 10.38 19.43
N PRO A 127 -8.93 11.41 20.23
CA PRO A 127 -9.82 12.49 19.80
C PRO A 127 -9.23 13.18 18.57
N SER A 128 -10.10 13.60 17.64
CA SER A 128 -9.66 14.51 16.57
C SER A 128 -9.20 15.84 17.20
N MET A 129 -8.19 16.45 16.61
CA MET A 129 -7.73 17.78 17.00
C MET A 129 -8.54 18.86 16.30
#